data_AF-A0A158AZZ9-F1
#
_entry.id   AF-A0A158AZZ9-F1
#
_cell.length_a   1.000
_cell.length_b   1.000
_cell.length_c   1.000
_cell.angle_alpha   90.00
_cell.angle_beta   90.00
_cell.angle_gamma   90.00
#
_symmetry.space_group_name_H-M   'P 1'
#
loop_
_entity.id
_entity.type
_entity.pdbx_description
1 polymer ?
#
loop_
_entity_poly.entity_id
_entity_poly.type
_entity_poly.pdbx_seq_one_letter_code
_entity_poly.pdbx_strand_id
1 'polypeptide(L)' 'MDWFPTLLAAAGDAGVKERLLNGWTVGGRTFKNHLDGYNQLPYLEGRQPKGERKEFFYFDDDGVLVDMRYHD' A
#
# COMPACT_ATOMS: atom_id res chain seq x y z
N MET A 1 -1.76 3.50 -5.12
CA MET A 1 -2.18 2.26 -4.43
C MET A 1 -2.26 2.37 -2.89
N ASP A 2 -1.97 3.54 -2.28
CA ASP A 2 -1.90 3.68 -0.81
C ASP A 2 -3.24 3.68 -0.08
N TRP A 3 -4.34 3.97 -0.77
CA TRP A 3 -5.65 4.08 -0.14
C TRP A 3 -6.14 2.77 0.46
N PHE A 4 -5.86 1.62 -0.15
CA PHE A 4 -6.33 0.34 0.35
C PHE A 4 -5.79 0.02 1.76
N PRO A 5 -4.47 -0.05 2.01
CA PRO A 5 -3.95 -0.30 3.36
C PRO A 5 -4.27 0.84 4.33
N THR A 6 -4.39 2.08 3.86
CA THR A 6 -4.70 3.24 4.71
C THR A 6 -6.13 3.21 5.23
N LEU A 7 -7.12 2.94 4.37
CA LEU A 7 -8.54 2.87 4.77
C LEU A 7 -8.82 1.68 5.69
N LEU A 8 -8.15 0.54 5.47
CA LEU A 8 -8.25 -0.61 6.35
C LEU A 8 -7.66 -0.30 7.73
N ALA A 9 -6.51 0.37 7.78
CA ALA A 9 -5.96 0.83 9.05
C ALA A 9 -6.91 1.78 9.79
N ALA A 10 -7.55 2.71 9.06
CA ALA A 10 -8.56 3.61 9.63
C ALA A 10 -9.81 2.87 10.16
N ALA A 11 -10.16 1.75 9.53
CA ALA A 11 -11.23 0.85 9.97
C ALA A 11 -10.81 -0.11 11.10
N GLY A 12 -9.58 -0.02 11.60
CA GLY A 12 -9.05 -0.82 12.71
C GLY A 12 -8.19 -2.03 12.32
N ASP A 13 -7.86 -2.19 11.03
CA ASP A 13 -7.07 -3.31 10.52
C ASP A 13 -5.79 -2.85 9.81
N ALA A 14 -4.73 -2.62 10.61
CA ALA A 14 -3.40 -2.29 10.09
C ALA A 14 -2.61 -3.51 9.59
N GLY A 15 -3.12 -4.73 9.78
CA GLY A 15 -2.38 -5.98 9.51
C GLY A 15 -2.65 -6.60 8.14
N VAL A 16 -3.55 -6.02 7.33
CA VAL A 16 -4.01 -6.62 6.07
C VAL A 16 -2.88 -6.88 5.06
N LYS A 17 -1.89 -5.99 4.99
CA LYS A 17 -0.76 -6.12 4.05
C LYS A 17 0.08 -7.36 4.36
N GLU A 18 0.39 -7.58 5.64
CA GLU A 18 1.16 -8.75 6.10
C GLU A 18 0.39 -10.06 5.86
N ARG A 19 -0.93 -10.07 6.11
CA ARG A 19 -1.75 -11.25 5.84
C ARG A 19 -1.80 -11.59 4.35
N LEU A 20 -1.97 -10.58 3.49
CA LEU A 20 -1.99 -10.79 2.04
C LEU A 20 -0.62 -11.23 1.49
N LEU A 21 0.48 -10.73 2.05
CA LEU A 21 1.83 -11.16 1.66
C LEU A 21 2.07 -12.64 1.99
N ASN A 22 1.65 -13.07 3.18
CA ASN A 22 1.81 -14.44 3.67
C ASN A 22 0.74 -15.42 3.14
N GLY A 23 -0.33 -14.91 2.54
CA GLY A 23 -1.47 -15.69 2.08
C GLY A 23 -2.61 -15.65 3.10
N TRP A 24 -3.78 -15.20 2.66
CA TRP A 24 -4.97 -15.04 3.50
C TRP A 24 -6.19 -15.73 2.88
N THR A 25 -6.80 -16.66 3.62
CA THR A 25 -8.02 -17.35 3.19
C THR A 25 -9.26 -16.67 3.74
N VAL A 26 -10.12 -16.20 2.84
CA VAL A 26 -11.40 -15.54 3.16
C VAL A 26 -12.47 -16.04 2.20
N GLY A 27 -13.65 -16.40 2.74
CA GLY A 27 -14.78 -16.87 1.92
C GLY A 27 -14.46 -18.10 1.06
N GLY A 28 -13.60 -18.99 1.53
CA GLY A 28 -13.19 -20.20 0.81
C GLY A 28 -12.17 -19.98 -0.31
N ARG A 29 -11.62 -18.77 -0.46
CA ARG A 29 -10.56 -18.46 -1.44
C ARG A 29 -9.31 -17.93 -0.73
N THR A 30 -8.15 -18.32 -1.22
CA THR A 30 -6.85 -17.84 -0.72
C THR A 30 -6.30 -16.76 -1.64
N PHE A 31 -5.96 -15.61 -1.05
CA PHE A 31 -5.32 -14.48 -1.71
C PHE A 31 -3.88 -14.36 -1.24
N LYS A 32 -2.94 -14.31 -2.18
CA LYS A 32 -1.52 -14.07 -1.89
C LYS A 32 -1.06 -12.90 -2.75
N ASN A 33 -1.09 -11.71 -2.18
CA ASN A 33 -0.88 -10.46 -2.91
C ASN A 33 0.22 -9.65 -2.24
N HIS A 34 1.14 -9.14 -3.06
CA HIS A 34 2.08 -8.13 -2.62
C HIS A 34 1.49 -6.75 -2.92
N LEU A 35 1.02 -6.07 -1.87
CA LEU A 35 0.54 -4.69 -2.01
C LEU A 35 1.73 -3.73 -2.08
N ASP A 36 1.77 -2.91 -3.12
CA ASP A 36 2.76 -1.85 -3.37
C ASP A 36 2.41 -0.52 -2.65
N GLY A 37 1.26 -0.48 -1.98
CA GLY A 37 0.82 0.65 -1.15
C GLY A 37 1.38 0.64 0.27
N TYR A 38 1.45 1.81 0.89
CA TYR A 38 1.83 2.02 2.29
C TYR A 38 0.62 2.54 3.09
N ASN A 39 0.60 2.27 4.39
CA ASN A 39 -0.36 2.88 5.29
C ASN A 39 0.04 4.34 5.58
N GLN A 40 -0.71 5.30 5.04
CA GLN A 40 -0.47 6.73 5.22
C GLN A 40 -1.20 7.32 6.43
N LEU A 41 -1.94 6.52 7.21
CA LEU A 41 -2.77 7.01 8.30
C LEU A 41 -1.99 7.85 9.34
N PRO A 42 -0.78 7.45 9.78
CA PRO A 42 -0.01 8.28 10.72
C PRO A 42 0.32 9.67 10.19
N TYR A 43 0.60 9.79 8.88
CA TYR A 43 0.84 11.08 8.23
C TYR A 43 -0.45 11.91 8.17
N LEU A 44 -1.58 11.30 7.78
CA LEU A 44 -2.88 11.98 7.69
C LEU A 44 -3.39 12.46 9.05
N GLU A 45 -3.06 11.75 10.13
CA GLU A 45 -3.39 12.14 11.51
C GLU A 45 -2.41 13.17 12.10
N GLY A 46 -1.40 13.62 11.35
CA GLY A 46 -0.38 14.56 11.81
C GLY A 46 0.59 13.96 12.84
N ARG A 47 0.64 12.63 12.98
CA ARG A 47 1.55 11.93 13.92
C ARG A 47 2.97 11.83 13.38
N GLN A 48 3.18 12.08 12.09
CA GLN A 48 4.49 12.14 11.46
C GLN A 48 4.54 13.22 10.36
N PRO A 49 5.71 13.85 10.13
CA PRO A 49 5.83 15.00 9.24
C PRO A 49 5.85 14.64 7.74
N LYS A 50 6.13 13.37 7.39
CA LYS A 50 6.21 12.89 6.00
C LYS A 50 5.40 11.61 5.82
N GLY A 51 4.93 11.36 4.61
CA GLY A 51 4.30 10.09 4.24
C GLY A 51 5.31 8.94 4.21
N GLU A 52 4.80 7.70 4.27
CA GLU A 52 5.63 6.48 4.28
C GLU A 52 6.28 6.17 2.93
N ARG A 53 5.77 6.75 1.84
CA ARG A 53 6.21 6.45 0.48
C ARG A 53 7.48 7.23 0.16
N LYS A 54 8.54 6.53 -0.24
CA LYS A 54 9.83 7.12 -0.67
C LYS A 54 10.04 7.00 -2.18
N GLU A 55 9.32 6.07 -2.80
CA GLU A 55 9.44 5.69 -4.20
C GLU A 55 8.07 5.67 -4.89
N PHE A 56 8.03 6.12 -6.14
CA PHE A 56 6.86 5.99 -7.00
C PHE A 56 7.32 5.59 -8.41
N PHE A 57 6.68 4.57 -8.96
CA PHE A 57 6.96 4.05 -10.30
C PHE A 57 5.84 4.49 -11.24
N TYR A 58 6.20 5.03 -12.40
CA TYR A 58 5.26 5.46 -13.43
C TYR A 58 5.26 4.45 -14.56
N PHE A 59 4.08 3.93 -14.87
CA PHE A 59 3.85 3.02 -15.99
C PHE A 59 2.97 3.70 -17.04
N ASP A 60 3.26 3.49 -18.32
CA ASP A 60 2.40 3.91 -19.41
C ASP A 60 1.29 2.88 -19.70
N ASP A 61 0.47 3.15 -20.72
CA ASP A 61 -0.64 2.31 -21.15
C ASP A 61 -0.18 1.00 -21.83
N ASP A 62 1.04 0.98 -22.36
CA ASP A 62 1.72 -0.24 -22.83
C ASP A 62 2.24 -1.12 -21.67
N GLY A 63 2.15 -0.62 -20.43
CA GLY A 63 2.61 -1.32 -19.22
C GLY A 63 4.12 -1.25 -19.02
N VAL A 64 4.81 -0.32 -19.69
CA VAL A 64 6.25 -0.12 -19.60
C VAL A 64 6.55 0.84 -18.44
N LEU A 65 7.60 0.54 -17.68
CA LEU A 65 8.14 1.47 -16.68
C LEU A 65 8.81 2.64 -17.42
N VAL A 66 8.21 3.83 -17.31
CA VAL A 66 8.66 5.02 -18.04
C VAL A 66 9.41 6.02 -17.16
N ASP A 67 9.17 6.02 -15.85
CA ASP A 67 9.85 6.91 -14.92
C ASP A 67 9.82 6.38 -13.48
N MET A 68 10.70 6.91 -12.62
CA MET A 68 10.73 6.64 -11.19
C MET A 68 11.09 7.92 -10.41
N ARG A 69 10.31 8.21 -9.38
CA ARG A 69 10.55 9.30 -8.44
C ARG A 69 11.02 8.75 -7.08
N TYR A 70 12.04 9.37 -6.49
CA TYR A 70 12.70 8.88 -5.27
C TYR A 70 13.13 10.03 -4.34
N HIS A 71 12.74 9.95 -3.06
CA HIS A 71 13.03 10.92 -1.97
C HIS A 71 12.65 12.38 -2.26
N ASP A 72 11.35 12.65 -2.26
CA ASP A 72 10.79 14.01 -2.29
C ASP A 72 10.60 14.64 -0.88
#